data_AF-A0A150F526-F1
#
_entry.id   AF-A0A150F526-F1
#
_cell.length_a   1.000
_cell.length_b   1.000
_cell.length_c   1.000
_cell.angle_alpha   90.00
_cell.angle_beta   90.00
_cell.angle_gamma   90.00
#
_symmetry.space_group_name_H-M   'P 1'
#
loop_
_entity.id
_entity.type
_entity.pdbx_description
1 polymer ?
#
loop_
_entity_poly.entity_id
_entity_poly.type
_entity_poly.pdbx_seq_one_letter_code
_entity_poly.pdbx_strand_id
1 'polypeptide(L)'
;MNINMMNREQFESGLEEVGCRHQAEDIIEKMKDYVTEYATSSERFLIEIQTKMNQYKAVVYAMFSTMEMTGAQEGEKHVEFEACTLLCE
;
A
#
# COMPACT_ATOMS: atom_id res chain seq x y z
N MET A 1 -17.45 -0.74 3.49
CA MET A 1 -16.39 -1.27 4.36
C MET A 1 -15.45 -0.14 4.71
N ASN A 2 -15.08 0.03 5.98
CA ASN A 2 -14.12 1.05 6.38
C ASN A 2 -12.72 0.44 6.37
N ILE A 3 -11.76 1.06 5.68
CA ILE A 3 -10.37 0.56 5.59
C ILE A 3 -9.45 1.61 6.17
N ASN A 4 -8.78 1.26 7.26
CA ASN A 4 -7.88 2.12 7.99
C ASN A 4 -6.43 1.73 7.71
N MET A 5 -5.61 2.69 7.30
CA MET A 5 -4.17 2.51 7.10
C MET A 5 -3.42 3.00 8.33
N MET A 6 -2.75 2.10 9.03
CA MET A 6 -2.22 2.34 10.38
C MET A 6 -1.00 3.25 10.41
N ASN A 7 -0.11 3.12 9.43
CA ASN A 7 1.19 3.79 9.38
C ASN A 7 1.36 4.58 8.07
N ARG A 8 0.34 5.36 7.71
CA ARG A 8 0.33 6.19 6.50
C ARG A 8 1.57 7.07 6.35
N GLU A 9 2.02 7.71 7.44
CA GLU A 9 3.21 8.57 7.40
C GLU A 9 4.47 7.79 7.01
N GLN A 10 4.62 6.55 7.49
CA GLN A 10 5.74 5.67 7.14
C GLN A 10 5.69 5.28 5.67
N PHE A 11 4.51 4.98 5.15
CA PHE A 11 4.30 4.70 3.73
C PHE A 11 4.66 5.90 2.84
N GLU A 12 4.17 7.09 3.18
CA GLU A 12 4.47 8.31 2.43
C GLU A 12 5.98 8.62 2.44
N SER A 13 6.65 8.39 3.59
CA SER A 13 8.10 8.53 3.71
C SER A 13 8.86 7.51 2.86
N GLY A 14 8.44 6.24 2.85
CA GLY A 14 9.04 5.21 1.99
C GLY A 14 8.91 5.53 0.50
N LEU A 15 7.75 6.05 0.09
CA LEU A 15 7.56 6.52 -1.29
C LEU A 15 8.42 7.74 -1.62
N GLU A 16 8.60 8.68 -0.69
CA GLU A 16 9.49 9.84 -0.88
C GLU A 16 10.94 9.40 -1.11
N GLU A 17 11.44 8.41 -0.35
CA GLU A 17 12.79 7.87 -0.50
C GLU A 17 13.06 7.29 -1.91
N VAL A 18 12.02 6.78 -2.57
CA VAL A 18 12.08 6.27 -3.95
C VAL A 18 11.53 7.27 -4.98
N GLY A 19 11.30 8.53 -4.60
CA GLY A 19 10.86 9.61 -5.50
C GLY A 19 9.42 9.48 -6.02
N CYS A 20 8.58 8.67 -5.37
CA CYS A 20 7.24 8.31 -5.81
C CYS A 20 6.12 8.79 -4.87
N ARG A 21 6.39 9.72 -3.95
CA ARG A 21 5.38 10.24 -3.00
C ARG A 21 4.12 10.77 -3.66
N HIS A 22 4.24 11.35 -4.85
CA HIS A 22 3.11 11.85 -5.63
C HIS A 22 2.08 10.76 -6.00
N GLN A 23 2.42 9.48 -5.89
CA GLN A 23 1.54 8.35 -6.19
C GLN A 23 0.83 7.81 -4.93
N ALA A 24 1.05 8.38 -3.75
CA ALA A 24 0.58 7.84 -2.48
C ALA A 24 -0.95 7.62 -2.45
N GLU A 25 -1.75 8.61 -2.88
CA GLU A 25 -3.21 8.47 -2.88
C GLU A 25 -3.70 7.37 -3.82
N ASP A 26 -3.18 7.33 -5.06
CA ASP A 26 -3.56 6.32 -6.06
C ASP A 26 -3.26 4.90 -5.56
N ILE A 27 -2.16 4.73 -4.85
CA ILE A 27 -1.78 3.45 -4.25
C ILE A 27 -2.70 3.08 -3.08
N ILE A 28 -3.04 4.06 -2.24
CA ILE A 28 -4.00 3.86 -1.14
C ILE A 28 -5.37 3.49 -1.68
N GLU A 29 -5.82 4.10 -2.78
CA GLU A 29 -7.08 3.74 -3.44
C GLU A 29 -7.03 2.29 -3.96
N LYS A 30 -5.98 1.92 -4.71
CA LYS A 30 -5.79 0.54 -5.18
C LYS A 30 -5.72 -0.48 -4.05
N MET A 31 -5.08 -0.11 -2.94
CA MET A 31 -5.03 -0.93 -1.72
C MET A 31 -6.42 -1.14 -1.15
N LYS A 32 -7.22 -0.09 -1.06
CA LYS A 32 -8.60 -0.16 -0.56
C LYS A 32 -9.47 -1.03 -1.47
N ASP A 33 -9.31 -0.91 -2.78
CA ASP A 33 -10.04 -1.75 -3.75
C ASP A 33 -9.67 -3.22 -3.58
N TYR A 34 -8.37 -3.54 -3.52
CA TYR A 34 -7.90 -4.92 -3.31
C TYR A 34 -8.42 -5.52 -2.00
N VAL A 35 -8.32 -4.77 -0.91
CA VAL A 35 -8.77 -5.21 0.41
C VAL A 35 -10.30 -5.36 0.48
N THR A 36 -11.02 -4.62 -0.37
CA THR A 36 -12.47 -4.73 -0.53
C THR A 36 -12.88 -5.97 -1.28
N GLU A 37 -12.23 -6.25 -2.40
CA GLU A 37 -12.65 -7.30 -3.31
C GLU A 37 -12.08 -8.68 -2.96
N TYR A 38 -10.85 -8.73 -2.42
CA TYR A 38 -10.08 -9.98 -2.36
C TYR A 38 -9.53 -10.34 -0.98
N ALA A 39 -9.02 -9.36 -0.22
CA ALA A 39 -8.20 -9.70 0.93
C ALA A 39 -8.99 -10.40 2.04
N THR A 40 -8.49 -11.54 2.48
CA THR A 40 -8.93 -12.21 3.71
C THR A 40 -8.41 -11.47 4.94
N SER A 41 -8.84 -11.88 6.13
CA SER A 41 -8.25 -11.38 7.36
C SER A 41 -6.86 -12.00 7.56
N SER A 42 -5.86 -11.17 7.89
CA SER A 42 -4.45 -11.57 8.06
C SER A 42 -3.75 -12.05 6.78
N GLU A 43 -3.82 -11.24 5.72
CA GLU A 43 -3.20 -11.50 4.42
C GLU A 43 -2.15 -10.46 4.09
N ARG A 44 -1.00 -10.91 3.56
CA ARG A 44 0.05 -10.05 3.02
C ARG A 44 -0.07 -9.98 1.50
N PHE A 45 -0.08 -8.77 0.96
CA PHE A 45 -0.24 -8.52 -0.47
C PHE A 45 0.64 -7.37 -0.93
N LEU A 46 0.86 -7.33 -2.24
CA LEU A 46 1.76 -6.37 -2.88
C LEU A 46 1.01 -5.60 -3.96
N ILE A 47 1.28 -4.30 -4.03
CA ILE A 47 0.85 -3.44 -5.12
C ILE A 47 2.06 -3.06 -5.96
N GLU A 48 2.00 -3.41 -7.23
CA GLU A 48 2.98 -3.02 -8.23
C GLU A 48 2.58 -1.68 -8.87
N ILE A 49 3.51 -0.73 -8.89
CA ILE A 49 3.34 0.56 -9.54
C ILE A 49 4.39 0.70 -10.62
N GLN A 50 3.95 0.64 -11.87
CA GLN A 50 4.79 0.95 -13.03
C GLN A 50 4.84 2.47 -13.22
N THR A 51 6.02 3.04 -13.10
CA THR A 51 6.25 4.48 -13.22
C THR A 51 7.43 4.77 -14.14
N LYS A 52 7.62 6.04 -14.47
CA LYS A 52 8.80 6.52 -15.20
C LYS A 52 9.58 7.45 -14.30
N MET A 53 10.83 7.10 -14.04
CA MET A 53 11.76 7.96 -13.33
C MET A 53 12.79 8.46 -14.33
N ASN A 54 12.69 9.75 -14.70
CA ASN A 54 13.48 10.36 -15.77
C ASN A 54 13.29 9.63 -17.12
N GLN A 55 14.33 8.97 -17.61
CA GLN A 55 14.36 8.26 -18.90
C GLN A 55 14.15 6.75 -18.74
N TYR A 56 14.11 6.25 -17.51
CA TYR A 56 14.03 4.83 -17.20
C TYR A 56 12.61 4.43 -16.83
N LYS A 57 12.25 3.18 -17.15
CA LYS A 57 11.08 2.57 -16.54
C LYS A 57 11.48 2.14 -15.14
N ALA A 58 10.58 2.37 -14.19
CA ALA A 58 10.79 1.89 -12.84
C ALA A 58 9.52 1.24 -12.32
N VAL A 59 9.70 0.26 -11.46
CA VAL A 59 8.61 -0.46 -10.81
C VAL A 59 8.79 -0.30 -9.30
N VAL A 60 7.82 0.35 -8.66
CA VAL A 60 7.73 0.40 -7.20
C VAL A 60 6.86 -0.76 -6.74
N TYR A 61 7.37 -1.54 -5.81
CA TYR A 61 6.62 -2.57 -5.10
C TYR A 61 6.31 -2.06 -3.70
N ALA A 62 5.03 -1.88 -3.36
CA ALA A 62 4.59 -1.52 -2.02
C ALA A 62 3.92 -2.73 -1.36
N MET A 63 4.47 -3.17 -0.22
CA MET A 63 3.99 -4.33 0.52
C MET A 63 3.07 -3.89 1.67
N PHE A 64 1.94 -4.59 1.79
CA PHE A 64 0.93 -4.33 2.81
C PHE A 64 0.47 -5.63 3.46
N SER A 65 -0.04 -5.54 4.68
CA SER A 65 -0.71 -6.65 5.37
C SER A 65 -2.04 -6.19 5.94
N THR A 66 -3.09 -7.00 5.75
CA THR A 66 -4.34 -6.84 6.51
C THR A 66 -4.15 -7.37 7.93
N MET A 67 -4.75 -6.70 8.91
CA MET A 67 -4.66 -7.09 10.32
C MET A 67 -6.04 -7.23 10.94
N GLU A 68 -6.17 -8.22 11.83
CA GLU A 68 -7.31 -8.30 12.75
C GLU A 68 -7.00 -7.50 14.01
N MET A 69 -7.88 -6.56 14.35
CA MET A 69 -7.78 -5.79 15.60
C MET A 69 -8.87 -6.21 16.57
N THR A 70 -8.47 -6.52 17.80
CA THR A 70 -9.39 -6.81 18.89
C THR A 70 -10.26 -5.58 19.16
N GLY A 71 -11.57 -5.73 19.01
CA GLY A 71 -12.53 -4.64 19.21
C GLY A 71 -12.79 -3.77 17.98
N ALA A 72 -12.27 -4.14 16.81
CA ALA A 72 -12.68 -3.53 15.54
C ALA A 72 -14.19 -3.67 15.31
N GLN A 73 -14.80 -2.65 14.73
CA GLN A 73 -16.22 -2.71 14.40
C GLN A 73 -16.46 -3.70 13.26
N GLU A 74 -17.67 -4.27 13.21
CA GLU A 74 -18.07 -5.12 12.09
C GLU A 74 -17.98 -4.33 10.78
N GLY A 75 -17.22 -4.85 9.81
CA GLY A 75 -16.97 -4.16 8.53
C GLY A 75 -15.84 -3.13 8.56
N GLU A 76 -14.96 -3.18 9.57
CA GLU A 76 -13.70 -2.43 9.61
C GLU A 76 -12.50 -3.35 9.34
N LYS A 77 -11.63 -2.94 8.40
CA LYS A 77 -10.36 -3.62 8.10
C LYS A 77 -9.19 -2.67 8.33
N HIS A 78 -8.11 -3.22 8.87
CA HIS A 78 -6.90 -2.46 9.14
C HIS A 78 -5.79 -2.97 8.23
N VAL A 79 -4.98 -2.05 7.74
CA VAL A 79 -3.88 -2.34 6.81
C VAL A 79 -2.63 -1.65 7.32
N GLU A 80 -1.54 -2.41 7.35
CA GLU A 80 -0.21 -1.91 7.67
C GLU A 80 0.65 -1.94 6.41
N PHE A 81 1.39 -0.86 6.17
CA PHE A 81 2.48 -0.83 5.22
C PHE A 81 3.73 -1.44 5.83
N GLU A 82 4.44 -2.27 5.08
CA GLU A 82 5.65 -2.92 5.59
C GLU A 82 6.94 -2.39 4.98
N ALA A 83 6.95 -2.27 3.65
CA ALA A 83 8.15 -1.91 2.91
C ALA A 83 7.80 -1.48 1.48
N CYS A 84 8.68 -0.67 0.89
CA CYS A 84 8.68 -0.39 -0.54
C CYS A 84 10.05 -0.69 -1.15
N THR A 85 10.06 -1.07 -2.43
CA THR A 85 11.31 -1.29 -3.19
C THR A 85 11.13 -0.78 -4.61
N LEU A 86 12.19 -0.18 -5.16
CA LEU A 86 12.25 0.32 -6.52
C LEU A 86 13.14 -0.60 -7.37
N LEU A 87 12.64 -1.07 -8.51
CA LEU A 87 13.43 -1.72 -9.55
C LEU A 87 13.46 -0.82 -10.80
N CYS A 88 14.64 -0.54 -11.32
CA CYS A 88 14.81 0.21 -12.57
C CYS A 88 15.09 -0.75 -13.73
N GLU A 89 14.39 -0.54 -14.85
CA GLU A 89 14.56 -1.26 -16.12
C GLU A 89 15.11 -0.36 -17.24
#